data_AF-A0A3D3T7X2-F1
#
_entry.id   AF-A0A3D3T7X2-F1
#
_cell.length_a   1.000
_cell.length_b   1.000
_cell.length_c   1.000
_cell.angle_alpha   90.00
_cell.angle_beta   90.00
_cell.angle_gamma   90.00
#
_symmetry.space_group_name_H-M   'P 1'
#
loop_
_entity.id
_entity.type
_entity.pdbx_description
1 polymer ?
#
loop_
_entity_poly.entity_id
_entity_poly.type
_entity_poly.pdbx_seq_one_letter_code
_entity_poly.pdbx_strand_id
1 'polypeptide(L)'
;ELADVLNGVHQGLCIVNTRRSAQTLYQTLRGEGAFHLSTLMCPSHRRAQLEEIRRRLDEGLPCRVVSTSLIEAGVDVDFPGVWREEWGLDSILQAAGRCNREGKRPAEESVVTVFRGESKIAQGMELYRDVCVQILREMSDFASQDGIRRYFTQVMECLGAENLDKDGILKMVDHDMMPFRRVDGQFHMIDENQQCTIYIPRGAGAALVNRLRSGERSRRLFRRLGAYGVSVRQKWAGEMEKRG
;
A
#
# COMPACT_ATOMS: atom_id res chain seq x y z
N GLU A 1 -12.57 -16.51 10.90
CA GLU A 1 -13.62 -15.67 10.29
C GLU A 1 -13.18 -15.06 8.96
N LEU A 2 -12.34 -14.01 8.88
CA LEU A 2 -11.92 -13.42 7.59
C LEU A 2 -11.16 -14.40 6.68
N ALA A 3 -10.24 -15.20 7.25
CA ALA A 3 -9.51 -16.21 6.49
C ALA A 3 -10.46 -17.28 5.90
N ASP A 4 -11.53 -17.63 6.60
CA ASP A 4 -12.52 -18.61 6.14
C ASP A 4 -13.35 -18.04 4.99
N VAL A 5 -13.77 -16.76 5.11
CA VAL A 5 -14.41 -16.02 4.03
C VAL A 5 -13.51 -16.01 2.79
N LEU A 6 -12.25 -15.59 2.93
CA LEU A 6 -11.31 -15.55 1.80
C LEU A 6 -10.99 -16.93 1.22
N ASN A 7 -11.01 -17.99 2.03
CA ASN A 7 -10.85 -19.35 1.53
C ASN A 7 -12.07 -19.85 0.75
N GLY A 8 -13.26 -19.32 1.04
CA GLY A 8 -14.50 -19.64 0.34
C GLY A 8 -14.70 -18.88 -0.98
N VAL A 9 -13.96 -17.78 -1.22
CA VAL A 9 -14.08 -17.03 -2.47
C VAL A 9 -13.16 -17.54 -3.57
N HIS A 10 -13.64 -17.50 -4.80
CA HIS A 10 -12.87 -17.95 -5.97
C HIS A 10 -11.81 -16.92 -6.37
N GLN A 11 -12.21 -15.64 -6.46
CA GLN A 11 -11.32 -14.51 -6.75
C GLN A 11 -11.61 -13.39 -5.76
N GLY A 12 -10.56 -12.75 -5.24
CA GLY A 12 -10.74 -11.70 -4.25
C GLY A 12 -9.45 -11.00 -3.85
N LEU A 13 -9.58 -9.73 -3.45
CA LEU A 13 -8.49 -8.91 -2.95
C LEU A 13 -8.76 -8.53 -1.49
N CYS A 14 -7.83 -8.87 -0.59
CA CYS A 14 -7.86 -8.41 0.78
C CYS A 14 -6.71 -7.44 1.03
N ILE A 15 -7.03 -6.24 1.52
CA ILE A 15 -6.08 -5.18 1.84
C ILE A 15 -6.12 -4.94 3.35
N VAL A 16 -4.96 -5.07 3.98
CA VAL A 16 -4.76 -4.86 5.41
C VAL A 16 -3.73 -3.77 5.66
N ASN A 17 -3.82 -3.13 6.82
CA ASN A 17 -3.05 -1.94 7.16
C ASN A 17 -1.58 -2.26 7.42
N THR A 18 -1.26 -3.47 7.90
CA THR A 18 0.11 -3.83 8.29
C THR A 18 0.63 -5.04 7.52
N ARG A 19 1.95 -5.03 7.28
CA ARG A 19 2.66 -6.15 6.65
C ARG A 19 2.54 -7.45 7.47
N ARG A 20 2.52 -7.34 8.80
CA ARG A 20 2.38 -8.49 9.69
C ARG A 20 1.02 -9.15 9.47
N SER A 21 -0.05 -8.34 9.46
CA SER A 21 -1.41 -8.81 9.20
C SER A 21 -1.50 -9.46 7.82
N ALA A 22 -0.88 -8.87 6.80
CA ALA A 22 -0.87 -9.41 5.44
C ALA A 22 -0.18 -10.78 5.38
N GLN A 23 0.98 -10.90 6.03
CA GLN A 23 1.73 -12.15 6.09
C GLN A 23 0.95 -13.23 6.85
N THR A 24 0.42 -12.91 8.03
CA THR A 24 -0.37 -13.86 8.84
C THR A 24 -1.59 -14.35 8.06
N LEU A 25 -2.34 -13.43 7.42
CA LEU A 25 -3.52 -13.80 6.64
C LEU A 25 -3.15 -14.66 5.43
N TYR A 26 -2.12 -14.27 4.68
CA TYR A 26 -1.61 -15.06 3.55
C TYR A 26 -1.25 -16.49 3.95
N GLN A 27 -0.61 -16.70 5.10
CA GLN A 27 -0.25 -18.03 5.61
C GLN A 27 -1.44 -18.93 5.96
N THR A 28 -2.63 -18.34 6.12
CA THR A 28 -3.87 -19.07 6.41
C THR A 28 -4.69 -19.40 5.17
N LEU A 29 -4.32 -18.86 4.00
CA LEU A 29 -4.97 -19.18 2.73
C LEU A 29 -4.56 -20.59 2.27
N ARG A 30 -5.55 -21.35 1.79
CA ARG A 30 -5.41 -22.75 1.40
C ARG A 30 -5.61 -22.95 -0.10
N GLY A 31 -4.97 -23.97 -0.66
CA GLY A 31 -5.08 -24.30 -2.08
C GLY A 31 -4.25 -23.38 -2.97
N GLU A 32 -4.42 -23.52 -4.28
CA GLU A 32 -3.67 -22.73 -5.26
C GLU A 32 -4.20 -21.29 -5.41
N GLY A 33 -3.42 -20.42 -6.06
CA GLY A 33 -3.88 -19.07 -6.36
C GLY A 33 -3.95 -18.13 -5.16
N ALA A 34 -3.24 -18.44 -4.07
CA ALA A 34 -2.99 -17.50 -2.99
C ALA A 34 -1.77 -16.62 -3.36
N PHE A 35 -1.91 -15.30 -3.27
CA PHE A 35 -0.84 -14.35 -3.54
C PHE A 35 -0.69 -13.38 -2.37
N HIS A 36 0.55 -12.96 -2.13
CA HIS A 36 0.86 -11.86 -1.23
C HIS A 36 1.54 -10.76 -2.03
N LEU A 37 1.12 -9.52 -1.85
CA LEU A 37 1.77 -8.35 -2.46
C LEU A 37 2.24 -7.39 -1.38
N SER A 38 3.50 -6.99 -1.47
CA SER A 38 4.13 -6.11 -0.48
C SER A 38 5.11 -5.14 -1.12
N THR A 39 5.26 -3.99 -0.47
CA THR A 39 6.32 -3.01 -0.77
C THR A 39 7.73 -3.59 -0.57
N LEU A 40 7.88 -4.68 0.18
CA LEU A 40 9.16 -5.39 0.38
C LEU A 40 9.49 -6.40 -0.73
N MET A 41 8.70 -6.47 -1.79
CA MET A 41 9.06 -7.23 -2.99
C MET A 41 9.86 -6.35 -3.94
N CYS A 42 10.94 -6.89 -4.51
CA CYS A 42 11.67 -6.17 -5.55
C CYS A 42 10.78 -5.97 -6.79
N PRO A 43 11.00 -4.90 -7.58
CA PRO A 43 10.14 -4.58 -8.72
C PRO A 43 9.97 -5.74 -9.72
N SER A 44 11.03 -6.50 -9.99
CA SER A 44 10.98 -7.67 -10.89
C SER A 44 10.05 -8.77 -10.37
N HIS A 45 10.16 -9.14 -9.10
CA HIS A 45 9.29 -10.15 -8.49
C HIS A 45 7.84 -9.67 -8.42
N ARG A 46 7.62 -8.42 -8.02
CA ARG A 46 6.29 -7.81 -7.98
C ARG A 46 5.63 -7.84 -9.37
N ARG A 47 6.37 -7.50 -10.42
CA ARG A 47 5.87 -7.53 -11.79
C ARG A 47 5.41 -8.93 -12.20
N ALA A 48 6.24 -9.95 -11.95
CA ALA A 48 5.91 -11.33 -12.27
C ALA A 48 4.66 -11.83 -11.51
N GLN A 49 4.50 -11.45 -10.24
CA GLN A 49 3.30 -11.78 -9.47
C GLN A 49 2.06 -11.11 -10.04
N LEU A 50 2.15 -9.83 -10.41
CA LEU A 50 1.04 -9.09 -11.01
C LEU A 50 0.64 -9.63 -12.39
N GLU A 51 1.61 -10.06 -13.20
CA GLU A 51 1.34 -10.70 -14.50
C GLU A 51 0.56 -12.02 -14.31
N GLU A 52 0.95 -12.85 -13.34
CA GLU A 52 0.22 -14.09 -13.03
C GLU A 52 -1.18 -13.82 -12.43
N ILE A 53 -1.31 -12.82 -11.55
CA ILE A 53 -2.59 -12.41 -10.99
C ILE A 53 -3.55 -11.98 -12.11
N ARG A 54 -3.10 -11.14 -13.05
CA ARG A 54 -3.91 -10.71 -14.20
C ARG A 54 -4.37 -11.91 -15.02
N ARG A 55 -3.43 -12.78 -15.39
CA ARG A 55 -3.73 -13.99 -16.16
C ARG A 55 -4.80 -14.85 -15.48
N ARG A 56 -4.67 -15.08 -14.17
CA ARG A 56 -5.67 -15.86 -13.41
C ARG A 56 -7.02 -15.15 -13.28
N LEU A 57 -7.02 -13.82 -13.18
CA LEU A 57 -8.25 -13.04 -13.17
C LEU A 57 -8.99 -13.16 -14.50
N ASP A 58 -8.28 -12.99 -15.61
CA ASP A 58 -8.81 -13.06 -16.97
C ASP A 58 -9.31 -14.47 -17.33
N GLU A 59 -8.59 -15.52 -16.92
CA GLU A 59 -8.95 -16.91 -17.17
C GLU A 59 -10.01 -17.45 -16.20
N GLY A 60 -10.46 -16.64 -15.22
CA GLY A 60 -11.42 -17.11 -14.23
C GLY A 60 -10.87 -18.24 -13.37
N LEU A 61 -9.58 -18.22 -13.04
CA LEU A 61 -8.89 -19.17 -12.15
C LEU A 61 -8.89 -18.68 -10.69
N PRO A 62 -8.71 -19.57 -9.69
CA PRO A 62 -8.60 -19.18 -8.30
C PRO A 62 -7.50 -18.13 -8.11
N CYS A 63 -7.86 -16.98 -7.54
CA CYS A 63 -6.95 -15.84 -7.36
C CYS A 63 -7.34 -14.99 -6.14
N ARG A 64 -6.75 -15.32 -4.99
CA ARG A 64 -6.94 -14.64 -3.71
C ARG A 64 -5.67 -13.89 -3.35
N VAL A 65 -5.75 -12.57 -3.32
CA VAL A 65 -4.59 -11.71 -3.12
C VAL A 65 -4.70 -11.02 -1.77
N VAL A 66 -3.66 -11.12 -0.95
CA VAL A 66 -3.51 -10.35 0.29
C VAL A 66 -2.44 -9.29 0.07
N SER A 67 -2.76 -8.03 0.35
CA SER A 67 -1.84 -6.91 0.14
C SER A 67 -1.89 -5.92 1.29
N THR A 68 -0.87 -5.07 1.40
CA THR A 68 -1.00 -3.77 2.06
C THR A 68 -1.48 -2.71 1.05
N SER A 69 -1.34 -1.42 1.37
CA SER A 69 -1.67 -0.27 0.49
C SER A 69 -0.96 -0.23 -0.88
N LEU A 70 -0.11 -1.20 -1.20
CA LEU A 70 0.60 -1.26 -2.49
C LEU A 70 -0.36 -1.31 -3.69
N ILE A 71 -1.50 -1.98 -3.55
CA ILE A 71 -2.45 -2.21 -4.66
C ILE A 71 -3.37 -1.01 -4.91
N GLU A 72 -3.42 -0.05 -3.98
CA GLU A 72 -4.34 1.08 -4.00
C GLU A 72 -3.96 2.07 -5.12
N ALA A 73 -2.66 2.23 -5.41
CA ALA A 73 -2.18 3.13 -6.46
C ALA A 73 -1.25 2.42 -7.47
N GLY A 74 -1.50 2.65 -8.77
CA GLY A 74 -0.56 2.29 -9.84
C GLY A 74 -0.51 0.81 -10.23
N VAL A 75 -1.48 -0.01 -9.81
CA VAL A 75 -1.60 -1.41 -10.22
C VAL A 75 -2.90 -1.63 -11.00
N ASP A 76 -2.74 -2.22 -12.19
CA ASP A 76 -3.84 -2.55 -13.09
C ASP A 76 -4.36 -3.97 -12.83
N VAL A 77 -5.35 -4.10 -11.95
CA VAL A 77 -6.04 -5.36 -11.58
C VAL A 77 -7.52 -5.05 -11.33
N ASP A 78 -8.38 -6.03 -11.62
CA ASP A 78 -9.82 -5.95 -11.45
C ASP A 78 -10.35 -7.21 -10.76
N PHE A 79 -10.90 -7.07 -9.55
CA PHE A 79 -11.41 -8.19 -8.74
C PHE A 79 -12.94 -8.13 -8.63
N PRO A 80 -13.62 -9.29 -8.50
CA PRO A 80 -15.06 -9.32 -8.20
C PRO A 80 -15.39 -8.92 -6.76
N GLY A 81 -14.47 -9.12 -5.82
CA GLY A 81 -14.69 -8.79 -4.42
C GLY A 81 -13.44 -8.22 -3.77
N VAL A 82 -13.64 -7.19 -2.94
CA VAL A 82 -12.56 -6.52 -2.22
C VAL A 82 -12.89 -6.47 -0.73
N TRP A 83 -11.96 -6.88 0.12
CA TRP A 83 -12.02 -6.73 1.56
C TRP A 83 -10.99 -5.69 1.99
N ARG A 84 -11.41 -4.60 2.61
CA ARG A 84 -10.52 -3.54 3.07
C ARG A 84 -10.60 -3.38 4.59
N GLU A 85 -9.46 -3.50 5.27
CA GLU A 85 -9.38 -3.15 6.68
C GLU A 85 -9.66 -1.65 6.87
N GLU A 86 -10.45 -1.29 7.89
CA GLU A 86 -10.78 0.11 8.24
C GLU A 86 -9.53 1.01 8.23
N TRP A 87 -9.62 2.13 7.51
CA TRP A 87 -8.59 3.17 7.40
C TRP A 87 -9.25 4.51 7.05
N GLY A 88 -8.59 5.39 6.31
CA GLY A 88 -9.20 6.60 5.74
C GLY A 88 -10.17 6.33 4.58
N LEU A 89 -11.09 7.27 4.34
CA LEU A 89 -12.10 7.17 3.28
C LEU A 89 -11.45 7.06 1.90
N ASP A 90 -10.39 7.83 1.67
CA ASP A 90 -9.58 7.80 0.46
C ASP A 90 -9.04 6.40 0.16
N SER A 91 -8.55 5.69 1.18
CA SER A 91 -8.04 4.32 1.04
C SER A 91 -9.14 3.32 0.69
N ILE A 92 -10.34 3.49 1.26
CA ILE A 92 -11.51 2.66 0.92
C ILE A 92 -11.95 2.91 -0.52
N LEU A 93 -12.03 4.18 -0.94
CA LEU A 93 -12.39 4.53 -2.32
C LEU A 93 -11.35 4.07 -3.34
N GLN A 94 -10.06 4.16 -3.03
CA GLN A 94 -8.99 3.63 -3.87
C GLN A 94 -9.06 2.10 -4.00
N ALA A 95 -9.37 1.39 -2.90
CA ALA A 95 -9.61 -0.05 -2.92
C ALA A 95 -10.86 -0.41 -3.72
N ALA A 96 -11.94 0.37 -3.58
CA ALA A 96 -13.17 0.20 -4.35
C ALA A 96 -12.93 0.37 -5.86
N GLY A 97 -12.02 1.25 -6.27
CA GLY A 97 -11.57 1.38 -7.66
C GLY A 97 -10.81 0.15 -8.22
N ARG A 98 -10.60 -0.90 -7.43
CA ARG A 98 -10.08 -2.22 -7.85
C ARG A 98 -11.15 -3.31 -7.84
N CYS A 99 -12.37 -2.99 -7.42
CA CYS A 99 -13.53 -3.86 -7.46
C CYS A 99 -14.34 -3.53 -8.71
N ASN A 100 -14.52 -4.49 -9.61
CA ASN A 100 -15.26 -4.32 -10.87
C ASN A 100 -14.92 -3.03 -11.62
N ARG A 101 -13.62 -2.73 -11.70
CA ARG A 101 -13.06 -1.50 -12.27
C ARG A 101 -13.49 -1.29 -13.72
N GLU A 102 -13.64 -2.37 -14.47
CA GLU A 102 -14.04 -2.32 -15.88
C GLU A 102 -15.57 -2.38 -16.09
N GLY A 103 -16.35 -2.48 -15.01
CA GLY A 103 -17.81 -2.56 -15.08
C GLY A 103 -18.34 -3.82 -15.77
N LYS A 104 -17.53 -4.90 -15.77
CA LYS A 104 -17.85 -6.16 -16.43
C LYS A 104 -18.91 -6.99 -15.69
N ARG A 105 -19.16 -6.69 -14.41
CA ARG A 105 -20.04 -7.47 -13.52
C ARG A 105 -21.18 -6.59 -12.97
N PRO A 106 -22.32 -7.18 -12.57
CA PRO A 106 -23.36 -6.46 -11.84
C PRO A 106 -22.84 -5.88 -10.52
N ALA A 107 -23.41 -4.75 -10.08
CA ALA A 107 -23.01 -4.09 -8.84
C ALA A 107 -23.23 -4.97 -7.61
N GLU A 108 -24.29 -5.78 -7.60
CA GLU A 108 -24.63 -6.73 -6.52
C GLU A 108 -23.57 -7.81 -6.33
N GLU A 109 -22.83 -8.15 -7.38
CA GLU A 109 -21.73 -9.13 -7.35
C GLU A 109 -20.36 -8.48 -7.08
N SER A 110 -20.33 -7.16 -6.99
CA SER A 110 -19.11 -6.34 -6.96
C SER A 110 -18.96 -5.61 -5.64
N VAL A 111 -18.87 -6.37 -4.54
CA VAL A 111 -18.96 -5.84 -3.19
C VAL A 111 -17.58 -5.51 -2.60
N VAL A 112 -17.48 -4.30 -2.04
CA VAL A 112 -16.36 -3.90 -1.18
C VAL A 112 -16.79 -4.08 0.28
N THR A 113 -16.21 -5.05 0.97
CA THR A 113 -16.44 -5.28 2.39
C THR A 113 -15.39 -4.56 3.22
N VAL A 114 -15.83 -3.57 4.01
CA VAL A 114 -14.97 -2.90 5.00
C VAL A 114 -15.06 -3.65 6.32
N PHE A 115 -13.91 -4.02 6.89
CA PHE A 115 -13.86 -4.77 8.14
C PHE A 115 -12.90 -4.14 9.16
N ARG A 116 -13.18 -4.37 10.44
CA ARG A 116 -12.26 -3.99 11.52
C ARG A 116 -11.29 -5.13 11.79
N GLY A 117 -10.00 -4.87 11.64
CA GLY A 117 -8.94 -5.79 12.05
C GLY A 117 -8.59 -5.66 13.54
N GLU A 118 -7.86 -6.64 14.06
CA GLU A 118 -7.33 -6.63 15.44
C GLU A 118 -5.99 -5.89 15.57
N SER A 119 -5.43 -5.45 14.44
CA SER A 119 -4.11 -4.85 14.40
C SER A 119 -4.14 -3.42 14.92
N LYS A 120 -3.10 -3.03 15.67
CA LYS A 120 -2.93 -1.63 16.05
C LYS A 120 -2.80 -0.76 14.80
N ILE A 121 -3.63 0.26 14.73
CA ILE A 121 -3.55 1.31 13.72
C ILE A 121 -2.24 2.07 13.92
N ALA A 122 -1.63 2.54 12.82
CA ALA A 122 -0.42 3.34 12.92
C ALA A 122 -0.72 4.68 13.61
N GLN A 123 0.21 5.15 14.45
CA GLN A 123 0.04 6.38 15.20
C GLN A 123 -0.31 7.55 14.28
N GLY A 124 -1.39 8.28 14.63
CA GLY A 124 -1.89 9.43 13.87
C GLY A 124 -2.92 9.08 12.80
N MET A 125 -3.18 7.80 12.56
CA MET A 125 -4.18 7.33 11.60
C MET A 125 -5.52 6.98 12.25
N GLU A 126 -5.59 6.98 13.59
CA GLU A 126 -6.81 6.71 14.35
C GLU A 126 -7.90 7.71 13.99
N LEU A 127 -7.56 8.99 13.94
CA LEU A 127 -8.49 10.06 13.56
C LEU A 127 -9.09 9.84 12.16
N TYR A 128 -8.24 9.56 11.17
CA TYR A 128 -8.68 9.32 9.78
C TYR A 128 -9.65 8.14 9.72
N ARG A 129 -9.38 7.08 10.49
CA ARG A 129 -10.25 5.90 10.58
C ARG A 129 -11.56 6.19 11.30
N ASP A 130 -11.51 6.90 12.43
CA ASP A 130 -12.70 7.23 13.22
C ASP A 130 -13.67 8.12 12.42
N VAL A 131 -13.14 9.17 11.77
CA VAL A 131 -13.96 10.03 10.88
C VAL A 131 -14.49 9.22 9.70
N CYS A 132 -13.69 8.33 9.11
CA CYS A 132 -14.16 7.49 8.01
C CYS A 132 -15.34 6.59 8.43
N VAL A 133 -15.21 5.87 9.55
CA VAL A 133 -16.26 5.00 10.09
C VAL A 133 -17.53 5.80 10.40
N GLN A 134 -17.38 7.04 10.89
CA GLN A 134 -18.53 7.93 11.10
C GLN A 134 -19.22 8.28 9.78
N ILE A 135 -18.47 8.73 8.77
CA ILE A 135 -19.02 9.10 7.44
C ILE A 135 -19.72 7.92 6.78
N LEU A 136 -19.14 6.71 6.83
CA LEU A 136 -19.75 5.49 6.29
C LEU A 136 -21.08 5.12 6.97
N ARG A 137 -21.30 5.54 8.22
CA ARG A 137 -22.56 5.31 8.94
C ARG A 137 -23.60 6.39 8.69
N GLU A 138 -23.16 7.63 8.51
CA GLU A 138 -24.04 8.80 8.38
C GLU A 138 -24.51 9.04 6.93
N MET A 139 -23.75 8.58 5.93
CA MET A 139 -24.00 8.87 4.53
C MET A 139 -24.15 7.60 3.71
N SER A 140 -25.24 7.52 2.94
CA SER A 140 -25.44 6.46 1.95
C SER A 140 -24.49 6.62 0.76
N ASP A 141 -24.34 7.85 0.24
CA ASP A 141 -23.42 8.17 -0.85
C ASP A 141 -22.18 8.93 -0.34
N PHE A 142 -21.32 8.21 0.39
CA PHE A 142 -20.04 8.71 0.87
C PHE A 142 -18.99 8.91 -0.24
N ALA A 143 -19.22 8.35 -1.44
CA ALA A 143 -18.33 8.47 -2.59
C ALA A 143 -18.58 9.75 -3.41
N SER A 144 -19.70 10.44 -3.16
CA SER A 144 -19.99 11.75 -3.73
C SER A 144 -18.94 12.80 -3.38
N GLN A 145 -18.87 13.88 -4.17
CA GLN A 145 -18.02 15.04 -3.87
C GLN A 145 -18.33 15.62 -2.48
N ASP A 146 -19.60 15.62 -2.08
CA ASP A 146 -20.03 16.10 -0.76
C ASP A 146 -19.55 15.19 0.37
N GLY A 147 -19.64 13.86 0.20
CA GLY A 147 -19.13 12.89 1.17
C GLY A 147 -17.62 12.99 1.35
N ILE A 148 -16.88 13.08 0.24
CA ILE A 148 -15.43 13.27 0.24
C ILE A 148 -15.05 14.59 0.90
N ARG A 149 -15.73 15.69 0.54
CA ARG A 149 -15.48 17.01 1.13
C ARG A 149 -15.73 16.99 2.64
N ARG A 150 -16.87 16.44 3.08
CA ARG A 150 -17.22 16.34 4.50
C ARG A 150 -16.17 15.56 5.28
N TYR A 151 -15.72 14.43 4.74
CA TYR A 151 -14.65 13.63 5.34
C TYR A 151 -13.38 14.45 5.58
N PHE A 152 -12.84 15.08 4.53
CA PHE A 152 -11.59 15.84 4.66
C PHE A 152 -11.76 17.09 5.51
N THR A 153 -12.89 17.79 5.42
CA THR A 153 -13.20 18.93 6.29
C THR A 153 -13.17 18.51 7.76
N GLN A 154 -13.85 17.43 8.13
CA GLN A 154 -13.90 16.98 9.52
C GLN A 154 -12.53 16.50 10.02
N VAL A 155 -11.75 15.80 9.18
CA VAL A 155 -10.36 15.43 9.52
C VAL A 155 -9.53 16.68 9.79
N MET A 156 -9.59 17.69 8.92
CA MET A 156 -8.82 18.93 9.06
C MET A 156 -9.23 19.72 10.31
N GLU A 157 -10.53 19.80 10.60
CA GLU A 157 -11.05 20.45 11.81
C GLU A 157 -10.55 19.77 13.09
N CYS A 158 -10.59 18.44 13.13
CA CYS A 158 -10.09 17.67 14.27
C CYS A 158 -8.57 17.74 14.45
N LEU A 159 -7.80 17.80 13.35
CA LEU A 159 -6.36 18.04 13.43
C LEU A 159 -6.06 19.44 13.96
N GLY A 160 -6.82 20.45 13.51
CA GLY A 160 -6.61 21.86 13.85
C GLY A 160 -5.43 22.47 13.09
N ALA A 161 -5.48 23.79 12.90
CA ALA A 161 -4.53 24.54 12.06
C ALA A 161 -3.06 24.36 12.49
N GLU A 162 -2.79 24.24 13.78
CA GLU A 162 -1.43 24.06 14.31
C GLU A 162 -0.83 22.68 13.95
N ASN A 163 -1.65 21.62 13.91
CA ASN A 163 -1.14 20.30 13.51
C ASN A 163 -1.03 20.13 12.00
N LEU A 164 -1.76 20.93 11.22
CA LEU A 164 -1.66 20.96 9.76
C LEU A 164 -0.40 21.69 9.28
N ASP A 165 0.09 22.66 10.06
CA ASP A 165 1.28 23.47 9.74
C ASP A 165 2.31 23.42 10.89
N LYS A 166 2.63 22.22 11.37
CA LYS A 166 3.57 22.02 12.51
C LYS A 166 4.92 22.68 12.30
N ASP A 167 5.39 22.66 11.06
CA ASP A 167 6.69 23.21 10.67
C ASP A 167 6.59 24.69 10.22
N GLY A 168 5.39 25.30 10.28
CA GLY A 168 5.19 26.71 9.94
C GLY A 168 5.43 27.06 8.46
N ILE A 169 5.32 26.06 7.57
CA ILE A 169 5.61 26.19 6.15
C ILE A 169 4.58 27.08 5.46
N LEU A 170 3.29 26.92 5.76
CA LEU A 170 2.24 27.74 5.16
C LEU A 170 2.42 29.21 5.55
N LYS A 171 2.67 29.47 6.84
CA LYS A 171 2.99 30.84 7.32
C LYS A 171 4.21 31.43 6.63
N MET A 172 5.23 30.61 6.34
CA MET A 172 6.44 31.05 5.65
C MET A 172 6.16 31.40 4.18
N VAL A 173 5.38 30.57 3.48
CA VAL A 173 5.01 30.81 2.07
C VAL A 173 4.12 32.03 1.91
N ASP A 174 3.24 32.31 2.88
CA ASP A 174 2.38 33.49 2.86
C ASP A 174 3.15 34.80 3.05
N HIS A 175 4.27 34.77 3.77
CA HIS A 175 5.04 35.97 4.12
C HIS A 175 6.27 36.21 3.23
N ASP A 176 6.93 35.15 2.78
CA ASP A 176 8.19 35.24 2.03
C ASP A 176 7.98 34.89 0.55
N MET A 177 8.61 35.65 -0.35
CA MET A 177 8.63 35.32 -1.78
C MET A 177 9.58 34.14 -2.05
N MET A 178 9.02 33.00 -2.48
CA MET A 178 9.75 31.81 -2.92
C MET A 178 10.77 31.25 -1.88
N PRO A 179 10.36 30.90 -0.64
CA PRO A 179 11.26 30.48 0.43
C PRO A 179 11.76 29.03 0.28
N PHE A 180 11.94 28.53 -0.94
CA PHE A 180 12.18 27.11 -1.24
C PHE A 180 13.35 26.50 -0.47
N ARG A 181 14.47 27.23 -0.35
CA ARG A 181 15.65 26.75 0.38
C ARG A 181 15.38 26.54 1.88
N ARG A 182 14.52 27.39 2.47
CA ARG A 182 14.16 27.29 3.89
C ARG A 182 13.16 26.16 4.11
N VAL A 183 12.19 26.03 3.21
CA VAL A 183 11.22 24.92 3.20
C VAL A 183 11.93 23.58 3.08
N ASP A 184 12.88 23.45 2.14
CA ASP A 184 13.71 22.25 1.94
C ASP A 184 14.48 21.86 3.20
N GLY A 185 14.98 22.84 3.97
CA GLY A 185 15.70 22.58 5.22
C GLY A 185 14.80 22.20 6.41
N GLN A 186 13.52 22.60 6.41
CA GLN A 186 12.61 22.43 7.56
C GLN A 186 11.62 21.28 7.38
N PHE A 187 11.15 21.04 6.15
CA PHE A 187 10.11 20.05 5.89
C PHE A 187 10.68 18.81 5.21
N HIS A 188 10.71 17.69 5.94
CA HIS A 188 11.11 16.39 5.41
C HIS A 188 9.96 15.41 5.55
N MET A 189 9.27 15.10 4.44
CA MET A 189 8.13 14.18 4.45
C MET A 189 8.52 12.75 4.87
N ILE A 190 9.77 12.35 4.57
CA ILE A 190 10.34 11.06 4.93
C ILE A 190 11.78 11.30 5.40
N ASP A 191 12.15 10.79 6.58
CA ASP A 191 13.54 10.72 7.02
C ASP A 191 14.31 9.73 6.13
N GLU A 192 14.89 10.20 5.03
CA GLU A 192 15.67 9.39 4.08
C GLU A 192 16.91 8.75 4.75
N ASN A 193 17.41 9.36 5.83
CA ASN A 193 18.63 8.98 6.55
C ASN A 193 18.58 7.62 7.25
N GLN A 194 17.45 6.90 7.23
CA GLN A 194 17.29 5.61 7.93
C GLN A 194 17.01 4.43 7.00
N GLN A 195 17.14 4.58 5.68
CA GLN A 195 16.89 3.49 4.72
C GLN A 195 18.20 2.96 4.12
N CYS A 196 18.18 1.70 3.71
CA CYS A 196 19.24 1.07 2.93
C CYS A 196 18.61 0.15 1.87
N THR A 197 19.29 0.01 0.73
CA THR A 197 18.81 -0.86 -0.35
C THR A 197 19.50 -2.22 -0.27
N ILE A 198 18.70 -3.29 -0.18
CA ILE A 198 19.16 -4.67 -0.28
C ILE A 198 18.91 -5.16 -1.71
N TYR A 199 19.96 -5.65 -2.38
CA TYR A 199 19.85 -6.27 -3.69
C TYR A 199 19.66 -7.77 -3.58
N ILE A 200 18.57 -8.28 -4.15
CA ILE A 200 18.16 -9.69 -4.03
C ILE A 200 18.73 -10.49 -5.22
N PRO A 201 19.57 -11.51 -5.00
CA PRO A 201 20.17 -12.33 -6.06
C PRO A 201 19.18 -13.37 -6.62
N ARG A 202 18.08 -12.91 -7.23
CA ARG A 202 17.04 -13.78 -7.81
C ARG A 202 16.99 -13.62 -9.33
N GLY A 203 16.89 -14.72 -10.07
CA GLY A 203 16.86 -14.72 -11.54
C GLY A 203 18.07 -14.00 -12.13
N ALA A 204 17.85 -13.08 -13.08
CA ALA A 204 18.93 -12.28 -13.66
C ALA A 204 19.60 -11.32 -12.64
N GLY A 205 18.99 -11.10 -11.47
CA GLY A 205 19.58 -10.34 -10.36
C GLY A 205 20.84 -10.99 -9.79
N ALA A 206 20.95 -12.33 -9.81
CA ALA A 206 22.11 -13.04 -9.27
C ALA A 206 23.42 -12.66 -10.00
N ALA A 207 23.39 -12.63 -11.33
CA ALA A 207 24.53 -12.20 -12.13
C ALA A 207 24.90 -10.73 -11.90
N LEU A 208 23.91 -9.86 -11.67
CA LEU A 208 24.13 -8.43 -11.39
C LEU A 208 24.75 -8.22 -10.00
N VAL A 209 24.26 -8.95 -9.00
CA VAL A 209 24.82 -8.92 -7.64
C VAL A 209 26.25 -9.45 -7.62
N ASN A 210 26.56 -10.50 -8.39
CA ASN A 210 27.93 -11.01 -8.49
C ASN A 210 28.89 -9.99 -9.10
N ARG A 211 28.47 -9.25 -10.14
CA ARG A 211 29.26 -8.14 -10.70
C ARG A 211 29.50 -7.01 -9.70
N LEU A 212 28.48 -6.69 -8.89
CA LEU A 212 28.63 -5.72 -7.82
C LEU A 212 29.64 -6.20 -6.76
N ARG A 213 29.56 -7.49 -6.37
CA ARG A 213 30.49 -8.13 -5.43
C ARG A 213 31.92 -8.22 -5.96
N SER A 214 32.10 -8.37 -7.27
CA SER A 214 33.43 -8.34 -7.91
C SER A 214 34.01 -6.93 -8.06
N GLY A 215 33.36 -5.90 -7.50
CA GLY A 215 33.85 -4.53 -7.47
C GLY A 215 33.37 -3.64 -8.61
N GLU A 216 32.52 -4.12 -9.53
CA GLU A 216 31.98 -3.26 -10.59
C GLU A 216 31.03 -2.22 -9.99
N ARG A 217 31.31 -0.94 -10.27
CA ARG A 217 30.45 0.18 -9.88
C ARG A 217 30.20 1.06 -11.10
N SER A 218 29.06 0.85 -11.76
CA SER A 218 28.66 1.62 -12.95
C SER A 218 27.20 2.07 -12.86
N ARG A 219 26.87 3.25 -13.40
CA ARG A 219 25.48 3.75 -13.45
C ARG A 219 24.54 2.75 -14.15
N ARG A 220 25.04 2.06 -15.19
CA ARG A 220 24.30 1.03 -15.92
C ARG A 220 24.00 -0.18 -15.04
N LEU A 221 24.96 -0.62 -14.22
CA LEU A 221 24.77 -1.72 -13.28
C LEU A 221 23.71 -1.36 -12.24
N PHE A 222 23.83 -0.19 -11.59
CA PHE A 222 22.86 0.27 -10.58
C PHE A 222 21.44 0.42 -11.15
N ARG A 223 21.29 0.95 -12.38
CA ARG A 223 19.98 1.02 -13.04
C ARG A 223 19.34 -0.36 -13.22
N ARG A 224 20.12 -1.37 -13.62
CA ARG A 224 19.63 -2.76 -13.77
C ARG A 224 19.34 -3.40 -12.41
N LEU A 225 20.19 -3.16 -11.41
CA LEU A 225 20.02 -3.62 -10.04
C LEU A 225 18.78 -3.02 -9.37
N GLY A 226 18.32 -1.83 -9.80
CA GLY A 226 17.08 -1.22 -9.31
C GLY A 226 15.86 -2.15 -9.40
N ALA A 227 15.77 -2.99 -10.44
CA ALA A 227 14.69 -3.98 -10.57
C ALA A 227 14.76 -5.13 -9.55
N TYR A 228 15.89 -5.26 -8.86
CA TYR A 228 16.20 -6.30 -7.87
C TYR A 228 16.51 -5.73 -6.49
N GLY A 229 16.37 -4.40 -6.32
CA GLY A 229 16.57 -3.71 -5.05
C GLY A 229 15.27 -3.58 -4.26
N VAL A 230 15.38 -3.70 -2.94
CA VAL A 230 14.31 -3.39 -1.98
C VAL A 230 14.85 -2.42 -0.94
N SER A 231 14.15 -1.31 -0.72
CA SER A 231 14.49 -0.38 0.36
C SER A 231 13.93 -0.88 1.70
N VAL A 232 14.79 -0.99 2.69
CA VAL A 232 14.43 -1.39 4.06
C VAL A 232 15.00 -0.40 5.07
N ARG A 233 14.38 -0.32 6.26
CA ARG A 233 14.95 0.47 7.36
C ARG A 233 16.27 -0.16 7.81
N GLN A 234 17.29 0.66 8.06
CA GLN A 234 18.62 0.19 8.47
C GLN A 234 18.60 -0.72 9.70
N LYS A 235 17.72 -0.45 10.67
CA LYS A 235 17.49 -1.33 11.83
C LYS A 235 17.16 -2.77 11.42
N TRP A 236 16.33 -2.94 10.40
CA TRP A 236 15.94 -4.27 9.91
C TRP A 236 17.09 -4.95 9.17
N ALA A 237 17.88 -4.20 8.40
CA ALA A 237 19.05 -4.76 7.74
C ALA A 237 20.07 -5.29 8.75
N GLY A 238 20.35 -4.53 9.81
CA GLY A 238 21.24 -4.99 10.89
C GLY A 238 20.71 -6.20 11.66
N GLU A 239 19.39 -6.36 11.80
CA GLU A 239 18.79 -7.58 12.36
C GLU A 239 18.90 -8.78 11.42
N MET A 240 18.80 -8.57 10.10
CA MET A 240 18.99 -9.63 9.10
C MET A 240 20.45 -10.10 9.05
N GLU A 241 21.42 -9.19 9.05
CA GLU A 241 22.84 -9.54 9.08
C GLU A 241 23.21 -10.40 10.31
N LYS A 242 22.57 -10.16 11.45
CA LYS A 242 22.76 -10.98 12.67
C LYS A 242 22.16 -12.38 12.58
N ARG A 243 21.20 -12.60 11.68
CA ARG A 243 20.50 -13.89 11.51
C ARG A 243 21.12 -14.77 10.43
N GLY A 244 22.05 -14.25 9.63
CA GLY A 244 22.67 -14.93 8.47
C GLY A 244 21.78 -14.91 7.24
#